data_AF-A0A6P6IR81-F1
#
_entry.id   AF-A0A6P6IR81-F1
#
_cell.length_a   1.000
_cell.length_b   1.000
_cell.length_c   1.000
_cell.angle_alpha   90.00
_cell.angle_beta   90.00
_cell.angle_gamma   90.00
#
_symmetry.space_group_name_H-M   'P 1'
#
loop_
_entity.id
_entity.type
_entity.pdbx_description
1 polymer ?
#
loop_
_entity_poly.entity_id
_entity_poly.type
_entity_poly.pdbx_seq_one_letter_code
_entity_poly.pdbx_strand_id
1 'polypeptide(L)'
;MGRQKELVSRCGEMLHIRYRLLRQALAECLGTLILVMFGCGSVAQVVLSRGTHGGFLTINLAFGFAVTLGILVAGQVSGAHLNPAVTFAMCFLAREPWIKLPIYALAQTLGAFLGAGIVFGLYYDAIWDFAKNELVVSGPNGTAGIFATYPSGHLDMVNGFFDQDWPTLVVGAHRLSSSGLHCGSLCVSAHDRLPPGAACTLH
;
A
#
# COMPACT_ATOMS: atom_id res chain seq x y z
N MET A 1 18.62 -32.67 4.75
CA MET A 1 17.46 -31.78 4.56
C MET A 1 16.61 -31.54 5.83
N GLY A 2 16.78 -32.28 6.94
CA GLY A 2 16.02 -32.08 8.19
C GLY A 2 16.51 -30.94 9.09
N ARG A 3 17.83 -30.82 9.27
CA ARG A 3 18.46 -29.80 10.14
C ARG A 3 18.17 -28.35 9.72
N GLN A 4 17.93 -28.12 8.42
CA GLN A 4 17.57 -26.82 7.87
C GLN A 4 16.11 -26.45 8.18
N LYS A 5 15.19 -27.42 8.10
CA LYS A 5 13.78 -27.22 8.50
C LYS A 5 13.65 -26.96 10.00
N GLU A 6 14.47 -27.61 10.80
CA GLU A 6 14.49 -27.43 12.25
C GLU A 6 15.07 -26.07 12.65
N LEU A 7 16.16 -25.62 12.03
CA LEU A 7 16.68 -24.26 12.24
C LEU A 7 15.68 -23.19 11.79
N VAL A 8 15.00 -23.39 10.66
CA VAL A 8 13.94 -22.48 10.19
C VAL A 8 12.75 -22.48 11.14
N SER A 9 12.36 -23.63 11.69
CA SER A 9 11.30 -23.75 12.70
C SER A 9 11.66 -23.00 14.00
N ARG A 10 12.89 -23.18 14.51
CA ARG A 10 13.34 -22.51 15.74
C ARG A 10 13.52 -21.00 15.56
N CYS A 11 14.05 -20.56 14.43
CA CYS A 11 14.05 -19.13 14.08
C CYS A 11 12.63 -18.59 13.93
N GLY A 12 11.73 -19.39 13.34
CA GLY A 12 10.31 -19.04 13.17
C GLY A 12 9.59 -18.85 14.50
N GLU A 13 9.81 -19.72 15.48
CA GLU A 13 9.26 -19.56 16.83
C GLU A 13 9.85 -18.36 17.56
N MET A 14 11.15 -18.09 17.38
CA MET A 14 11.82 -16.95 18.03
C MET A 14 11.41 -15.60 17.44
N LEU A 15 11.17 -15.54 16.12
CA LEU A 15 10.70 -14.35 15.40
C LEU A 15 9.17 -14.26 15.34
N HIS A 16 8.44 -15.14 16.04
CA HIS A 16 6.99 -15.15 15.98
C HIS A 16 6.40 -13.93 16.70
N ILE A 17 6.00 -12.93 15.92
CA ILE A 17 5.37 -11.72 16.43
C ILE A 17 3.98 -12.08 16.99
N ARG A 18 3.88 -12.14 18.33
CA ARG A 18 2.61 -12.41 19.04
C ARG A 18 1.57 -11.30 18.85
N TYR A 19 2.01 -10.05 18.67
CA TYR A 19 1.11 -8.91 18.48
C TYR A 19 0.60 -8.84 17.05
N ARG A 20 -0.67 -9.19 16.85
CA ARG A 20 -1.35 -9.16 15.54
C ARG A 20 -1.29 -7.78 14.88
N LEU A 21 -1.45 -6.70 15.66
CA LEU A 21 -1.38 -5.32 15.17
C LEU A 21 0.00 -4.95 14.62
N LEU A 22 1.08 -5.35 15.31
CA LEU A 22 2.44 -5.09 14.86
C LEU A 22 2.75 -5.85 13.57
N ARG A 23 2.31 -7.12 13.48
CA ARG A 23 2.46 -7.92 12.26
C ARG A 23 1.74 -7.29 11.07
N GLN A 24 0.55 -6.73 11.30
CA GLN A 24 -0.21 -6.00 10.29
C GLN A 24 0.48 -4.70 9.88
N ALA A 25 0.95 -3.92 10.85
CA ALA A 25 1.70 -2.68 10.59
C ALA A 25 2.98 -2.94 9.77
N LEU A 26 3.75 -3.99 10.08
CA LEU A 26 4.93 -4.35 9.30
C LEU A 26 4.58 -4.79 7.88
N ALA A 27 3.48 -5.51 7.69
CA ALA A 27 3.00 -5.89 6.37
C ALA A 27 2.57 -4.67 5.54
N GLU A 28 1.86 -3.71 6.16
CA GLU A 28 1.50 -2.43 5.54
C GLU A 28 2.75 -1.60 5.18
N CYS A 29 3.73 -1.51 6.09
CA CYS A 29 5.01 -0.85 5.84
C CYS A 29 5.75 -1.47 4.65
N LEU A 30 5.86 -2.80 4.60
CA LEU A 30 6.55 -3.51 3.53
C LEU A 30 5.82 -3.37 2.18
N GLY A 31 4.49 -3.48 2.19
CA GLY A 31 3.68 -3.30 0.99
C GLY A 31 3.78 -1.87 0.44
N THR A 32 3.73 -0.85 1.30
CA THR A 32 3.89 0.55 0.89
C THR A 32 5.32 0.85 0.44
N LEU A 33 6.33 0.23 1.05
CA LEU A 33 7.72 0.32 0.59
C LEU A 33 7.86 -0.19 -0.84
N ILE A 34 7.31 -1.37 -1.15
CA ILE A 34 7.32 -1.94 -2.51
C ILE A 34 6.58 -1.01 -3.47
N LEU A 35 5.39 -0.52 -3.07
CA LEU A 35 4.59 0.39 -3.89
C LEU A 35 5.39 1.64 -4.27
N VAL A 36 6.02 2.31 -3.31
CA VAL A 36 6.79 3.53 -3.54
C VAL A 36 8.08 3.24 -4.30
N MET A 37 8.79 2.16 -3.96
CA MET A 37 10.05 1.81 -4.62
C MET A 37 9.87 1.59 -6.13
N PHE A 38 8.85 0.83 -6.55
CA PHE A 38 8.58 0.60 -7.97
C PHE A 38 7.86 1.79 -8.63
N GLY A 39 6.92 2.43 -7.94
CA GLY A 39 6.19 3.60 -8.44
C GLY A 39 7.13 4.78 -8.68
N CYS A 40 7.77 5.31 -7.64
CA CYS A 40 8.71 6.42 -7.75
C CYS A 40 9.96 6.04 -8.56
N GLY A 41 10.42 4.79 -8.48
CA GLY A 41 11.54 4.32 -9.31
C GLY A 41 11.25 4.41 -10.81
N SER A 42 10.01 4.11 -11.24
CA SER A 42 9.59 4.26 -12.63
C SER A 42 9.54 5.72 -13.07
N VAL A 43 9.08 6.63 -12.19
CA VAL A 43 9.08 8.07 -12.45
C VAL A 43 10.51 8.60 -12.54
N ALA A 44 11.39 8.18 -11.62
CA ALA A 44 12.80 8.52 -11.64
C ALA A 44 13.44 8.15 -12.99
N GLN A 45 13.20 6.92 -13.47
CA GLN A 45 13.72 6.46 -14.75
C GLN A 45 13.26 7.33 -15.92
N VAL A 46 11.98 7.69 -15.97
CA VAL A 46 11.44 8.53 -17.07
C VAL A 46 11.97 9.96 -17.00
N VAL A 47 11.98 10.57 -15.81
CA VAL A 47 12.41 11.97 -15.62
C VAL A 47 13.91 12.12 -15.89
N LEU A 48 14.73 11.26 -15.28
CA LEU A 48 16.20 11.36 -15.38
C LEU A 48 16.69 11.01 -16.79
N SER A 49 15.98 10.15 -17.51
CA SER A 49 16.30 9.85 -18.92
C SER A 49 15.76 10.87 -19.92
N ARG A 50 15.11 11.95 -19.47
CA ARG A 50 14.39 12.91 -20.35
C ARG A 50 13.38 12.22 -21.28
N GLY A 51 12.75 11.14 -20.80
CA GLY A 51 11.73 10.39 -21.54
C GLY A 51 12.28 9.41 -22.58
N THR A 52 13.58 9.14 -22.63
CA THR A 52 14.16 8.17 -23.59
C THR A 52 14.05 6.72 -23.10
N HIS A 53 14.07 6.48 -21.79
CA HIS A 53 14.01 5.15 -21.17
C HIS A 53 12.66 4.86 -20.50
N GLY A 54 11.59 5.47 -21.00
CA GLY A 54 10.21 5.21 -20.60
C GLY A 54 9.29 6.38 -20.87
N GLY A 55 7.99 6.18 -20.66
CA GLY A 55 6.98 7.22 -20.86
C GLY A 55 5.80 7.06 -19.92
N PHE A 56 4.71 7.78 -20.22
CA PHE A 56 3.51 7.77 -19.38
C PHE A 56 2.93 6.36 -19.17
N LEU A 57 2.91 5.54 -20.23
CA LEU A 57 2.40 4.17 -20.16
C LEU A 57 3.23 3.27 -19.23
N THR A 58 4.57 3.42 -19.24
CA THR A 58 5.43 2.60 -18.37
C THR A 58 5.27 2.98 -16.90
N ILE A 59 5.03 4.26 -16.60
CA ILE A 59 4.73 4.73 -15.23
C ILE A 59 3.42 4.10 -14.74
N ASN A 60 2.35 4.19 -15.53
CA ASN A 60 1.05 3.62 -15.14
C ASN A 60 1.13 2.10 -14.93
N LEU A 61 1.83 1.41 -15.83
CA LEU A 61 2.01 -0.04 -15.72
C LEU A 61 2.85 -0.42 -14.49
N ALA A 62 3.92 0.34 -14.21
CA ALA A 62 4.75 0.14 -13.04
C ALA A 62 3.96 0.34 -11.73
N PHE A 63 3.14 1.39 -11.63
CA PHE A 63 2.25 1.60 -10.48
C PHE A 63 1.23 0.47 -10.32
N GLY A 64 0.61 0.00 -11.42
CA GLY A 64 -0.31 -1.13 -11.40
C GLY A 64 0.33 -2.43 -10.89
N PHE A 65 1.53 -2.74 -11.36
CA PHE A 65 2.29 -3.90 -10.87
C PHE A 65 2.78 -3.71 -9.43
N ALA A 66 3.22 -2.50 -9.06
CA ALA A 66 3.67 -2.19 -7.70
C ALA A 66 2.56 -2.39 -6.67
N VAL A 67 1.34 -1.92 -6.98
CA VAL A 67 0.15 -2.16 -6.15
C VAL A 67 -0.16 -3.66 -6.07
N THR A 68 -0.10 -4.39 -7.18
CA THR A 68 -0.35 -5.84 -7.20
C THR A 68 0.64 -6.59 -6.32
N LEU A 69 1.94 -6.28 -6.42
CA LEU A 69 2.97 -6.87 -5.56
C LEU A 69 2.77 -6.50 -4.08
N GLY A 70 2.43 -5.24 -3.80
CA GLY A 70 2.08 -4.80 -2.45
C GLY A 70 0.91 -5.59 -1.88
N ILE A 71 -0.13 -5.85 -2.68
CA ILE A 71 -1.30 -6.66 -2.27
C ILE A 71 -0.90 -8.12 -2.03
N LEU A 72 -0.05 -8.70 -2.88
CA LEU A 72 0.41 -10.08 -2.70
C LEU A 72 1.21 -10.25 -1.40
N VAL A 73 2.02 -9.25 -1.04
CA VAL A 73 2.83 -9.29 0.19
C VAL A 73 2.00 -9.00 1.44
N ALA A 74 1.17 -7.95 1.41
CA ALA A 74 0.47 -7.48 2.60
C ALA A 74 -0.93 -8.10 2.79
N GLY A 75 -1.52 -8.68 1.73
CA GLY A 75 -2.94 -9.02 1.66
C GLY A 75 -3.38 -10.05 2.68
N GLN A 76 -2.64 -11.16 2.82
CA GLN A 76 -2.98 -12.21 3.78
C GLN A 76 -2.77 -11.83 5.25
N VAL A 77 -2.00 -10.76 5.51
CA VAL A 77 -1.63 -10.36 6.86
C VAL A 77 -2.50 -9.19 7.36
N SER A 78 -2.58 -8.13 6.56
CA SER A 78 -3.17 -6.83 6.94
C SER A 78 -4.45 -6.47 6.19
N GLY A 79 -4.75 -7.14 5.06
CA GLY A 79 -5.77 -6.70 4.11
C GLY A 79 -5.23 -5.77 3.02
N ALA A 80 -3.93 -5.46 3.05
CA ALA A 80 -3.21 -4.63 2.07
C ALA A 80 -3.90 -3.29 1.79
N HIS A 81 -4.10 -2.47 2.81
CA HIS A 81 -4.62 -1.12 2.64
C HIS A 81 -3.65 -0.27 1.83
N LEU A 82 -2.36 -0.31 2.17
CA LEU A 82 -1.22 0.35 1.54
C LEU A 82 -1.34 1.88 1.39
N ASN A 83 -2.42 2.44 1.89
CA ASN A 83 -2.82 3.83 1.74
C ASN A 83 -3.66 4.25 2.97
N PRO A 84 -3.32 5.38 3.61
CA PRO A 84 -4.06 5.89 4.76
C PRO A 84 -5.50 6.27 4.41
N ALA A 85 -5.77 6.76 3.20
CA ALA A 85 -7.13 7.10 2.75
C ALA A 85 -8.01 5.86 2.58
N VAL A 86 -7.45 4.75 2.10
CA VAL A 86 -8.15 3.45 2.04
C VAL A 86 -8.43 2.94 3.46
N THR A 87 -7.47 3.10 4.38
CA THR A 87 -7.66 2.74 5.79
C THR A 87 -8.78 3.58 6.42
N PHE A 88 -8.81 4.88 6.15
CA PHE A 88 -9.85 5.79 6.61
C PHE A 88 -11.23 5.38 6.06
N ALA A 89 -11.34 5.08 4.77
CA ALA A 89 -12.60 4.62 4.17
C ALA A 89 -13.11 3.32 4.81
N MET A 90 -12.21 2.37 5.12
CA MET A 90 -12.58 1.12 5.81
C MET A 90 -13.01 1.35 7.27
N CYS A 91 -12.42 2.32 7.97
CA CYS A 91 -12.88 2.75 9.29
C CYS A 91 -14.25 3.44 9.23
N PHE A 92 -14.48 4.27 8.21
CA PHE A 92 -15.75 4.96 8.00
C PHE A 92 -16.90 3.97 7.69
N LEU A 93 -16.62 2.92 6.91
CA LEU A 93 -17.56 1.83 6.64
C LEU A 93 -17.68 0.81 7.78
N ALA A 94 -17.12 1.09 8.96
CA ALA A 94 -17.12 0.21 10.14
C ALA A 94 -16.56 -1.21 9.88
N ARG A 95 -15.68 -1.36 8.87
CA ARG A 95 -15.00 -2.64 8.57
C ARG A 95 -13.74 -2.85 9.41
N GLU A 96 -13.12 -1.78 9.89
CA GLU A 96 -11.92 -1.81 10.73
C GLU A 96 -12.04 -0.81 11.90
N PRO A 97 -11.47 -1.10 13.10
CA PRO A 97 -11.57 -0.24 14.25
C PRO A 97 -10.69 1.01 14.09
N TRP A 98 -11.22 2.15 14.52
CA TRP A 98 -10.58 3.47 14.43
C TRP A 98 -9.18 3.53 15.05
N ILE A 99 -8.88 2.71 16.05
CA ILE A 99 -7.56 2.66 16.69
C ILE A 99 -6.44 2.16 15.76
N LYS A 100 -6.79 1.40 14.71
CA LYS A 100 -5.82 0.92 13.71
C LYS A 100 -5.38 2.01 12.75
N LEU A 101 -6.21 3.02 12.53
CA LEU A 101 -5.95 4.07 11.57
C LEU A 101 -4.61 4.80 11.81
N PRO A 102 -4.33 5.35 13.02
CA PRO A 102 -3.05 6.02 13.24
C PRO A 102 -1.85 5.07 13.16
N ILE A 103 -2.02 3.81 13.55
CA ILE A 103 -0.94 2.81 13.50
C ILE A 103 -0.59 2.46 12.04
N TYR A 104 -1.60 2.23 11.20
CA TYR A 104 -1.39 1.96 9.78
C TYR A 104 -0.87 3.19 9.04
N ALA A 105 -1.38 4.38 9.34
CA ALA A 105 -0.87 5.62 8.74
C ALA A 105 0.62 5.83 9.05
N LEU A 106 1.06 5.58 10.29
CA LEU A 106 2.47 5.64 10.67
C LEU A 106 3.30 4.55 9.98
N ALA A 107 2.79 3.33 9.87
CA ALA A 107 3.49 2.25 9.20
C ALA A 107 3.63 2.50 7.68
N GLN A 108 2.57 2.98 7.04
CA GLN A 108 2.55 3.32 5.61
C GLN A 108 3.48 4.50 5.31
N THR A 109 3.47 5.55 6.14
CA THR A 109 4.39 6.69 5.98
C THR A 109 5.85 6.28 6.17
N LEU A 110 6.15 5.42 7.14
CA LEU A 110 7.50 4.86 7.31
C LEU A 110 7.91 4.02 6.09
N GLY A 111 7.02 3.15 5.59
CA GLY A 111 7.26 2.35 4.39
C GLY A 111 7.52 3.21 3.16
N ALA A 112 6.72 4.26 2.97
CA ALA A 112 6.89 5.22 1.89
C ALA A 112 8.22 5.97 1.99
N PHE A 113 8.58 6.44 3.19
CA PHE A 113 9.85 7.13 3.43
C PHE A 113 11.05 6.24 3.12
N LEU A 114 11.03 4.98 3.57
CA LEU A 114 12.10 4.01 3.28
C LEU A 114 12.16 3.67 1.79
N GLY A 115 11.02 3.49 1.13
CA GLY A 115 10.95 3.26 -0.32
C GLY A 115 11.53 4.44 -1.11
N ALA A 116 11.18 5.67 -0.75
CA ALA A 116 11.74 6.88 -1.35
C ALA A 116 13.25 6.99 -1.10
N GLY A 117 13.72 6.68 0.10
CA GLY A 117 15.15 6.65 0.43
C GLY A 117 15.94 5.65 -0.41
N ILE A 118 15.38 4.45 -0.64
CA ILE A 118 15.98 3.44 -1.53
C ILE A 118 16.08 3.95 -2.96
N VAL A 119 15.00 4.55 -3.49
CA VAL A 119 14.99 5.13 -4.85
C VAL A 119 16.01 6.27 -4.96
N PHE A 120 16.09 7.14 -3.96
CA PHE A 120 17.07 8.22 -3.92
C PHE A 120 18.51 7.68 -3.92
N GLY A 121 18.80 6.64 -3.13
CA GLY A 121 20.11 6.00 -3.12
C GLY A 121 20.46 5.32 -4.45
N LEU A 122 19.50 4.61 -5.07
CA LEU A 122 19.70 3.93 -6.35
C LEU A 122 19.94 4.90 -7.51
N TYR A 123 19.26 6.04 -7.50
CA TYR A 123 19.36 7.06 -8.55
C TYR A 123 20.25 8.24 -8.16
N TYR A 124 21.05 8.14 -7.09
CA TYR A 124 21.83 9.26 -6.55
C TYR A 124 22.71 9.91 -7.63
N ASP A 125 23.51 9.10 -8.35
CA ASP A 125 24.42 9.59 -9.39
C ASP A 125 23.65 10.25 -10.55
N ALA A 126 22.53 9.64 -10.97
CA ALA A 126 21.71 10.15 -12.05
C ALA A 126 20.97 11.44 -11.67
N ILE A 127 20.49 11.55 -10.43
CA ILE A 127 19.88 12.77 -9.89
C ILE A 127 20.92 13.88 -9.84
N TRP A 128 22.14 13.58 -9.39
CA TRP A 128 23.21 14.57 -9.26
C TRP A 128 23.67 15.12 -10.61
N ASP A 129 23.83 14.25 -11.61
CA ASP A 129 24.16 14.63 -12.99
C ASP A 129 23.02 15.46 -13.64
N PHE A 130 21.77 15.04 -13.46
CA PHE A 130 20.61 15.74 -14.00
C PHE A 130 20.39 17.12 -13.35
N ALA A 131 20.61 17.21 -12.04
CA ALA A 131 20.42 18.40 -11.24
C ALA A 131 21.59 19.41 -11.34
N LYS A 132 22.71 19.06 -11.98
CA LYS A 132 23.91 19.91 -12.07
C LYS A 132 24.36 20.46 -10.70
N ASN A 133 24.32 19.62 -9.67
CA ASN A 133 24.60 19.96 -8.25
C ASN A 133 23.60 20.92 -7.58
N GLU A 134 22.46 21.24 -8.19
CA GLU A 134 21.40 22.04 -7.58
C GLU A 134 20.08 21.28 -7.51
N LEU A 135 19.65 20.93 -6.29
CA LEU A 135 18.37 20.26 -6.06
C LEU A 135 17.21 21.27 -6.16
N VAL A 136 16.67 21.43 -7.36
CA VAL A 136 15.56 22.36 -7.63
C VAL A 136 14.21 21.64 -7.50
N VAL A 137 13.25 22.29 -6.83
CA VAL A 137 11.89 21.75 -6.60
C VAL A 137 11.00 21.88 -7.83
N SER A 138 11.15 22.95 -8.62
CA SER A 138 10.33 23.21 -9.81
C SER A 138 11.17 23.92 -10.88
N GLY A 139 11.01 23.50 -12.14
CA GLY A 139 11.78 24.02 -13.26
C GLY A 139 12.15 22.92 -14.26
N PRO A 140 12.87 23.25 -15.35
CA PRO A 140 13.23 22.29 -16.40
C PRO A 140 14.13 21.13 -15.91
N ASN A 141 14.81 21.31 -14.76
CA ASN A 141 15.61 20.27 -14.10
C ASN A 141 15.05 19.89 -12.71
N GLY A 142 13.75 20.11 -12.46
CA GLY A 142 13.15 19.82 -11.16
C GLY A 142 13.11 18.31 -10.86
N THR A 143 13.75 17.87 -9.78
CA THR A 143 13.82 16.44 -9.40
C THR A 143 12.83 16.06 -8.29
N ALA A 144 12.22 17.04 -7.62
CA ALA A 144 11.25 16.80 -6.54
C ALA A 144 9.99 16.04 -7.01
N GLY A 145 9.59 16.23 -8.28
CA GLY A 145 8.46 15.53 -8.90
C GLY A 145 8.59 14.00 -8.97
N ILE A 146 9.79 13.46 -8.74
CA ILE A 146 10.04 12.02 -8.67
C ILE A 146 9.46 11.41 -7.38
N PHE A 147 9.53 12.15 -6.27
CA PHE A 147 9.18 11.67 -4.94
C PHE A 147 7.82 12.14 -4.46
N ALA A 148 7.37 13.31 -4.92
CA ALA A 148 6.08 13.88 -4.56
C ALA A 148 5.37 14.44 -5.80
N THR A 149 4.05 14.32 -5.83
CA THR A 149 3.23 14.89 -6.90
C THR A 149 3.05 16.39 -6.67
N TYR A 150 3.49 17.19 -7.62
CA TYR A 150 3.25 18.64 -7.63
C TYR A 150 2.17 18.96 -8.67
N PRO A 151 1.18 19.81 -8.33
CA PRO A 151 0.16 20.21 -9.28
C PRO A 151 0.79 20.97 -10.45
N SER A 152 0.35 20.65 -11.67
CA SER A 152 0.69 21.44 -12.86
C SER A 152 0.10 22.84 -12.71
N GLY A 153 0.79 23.89 -13.21
CA GLY A 153 0.38 25.30 -13.07
C GLY A 153 -0.99 25.69 -13.66
N HIS A 154 -1.72 24.73 -14.23
CA HIS A 154 -3.04 24.90 -14.83
C HIS A 154 -4.18 24.31 -13.96
N LEU A 155 -3.86 23.74 -12.78
CA LEU A 155 -4.83 23.07 -11.91
C LEU A 155 -5.13 23.91 -10.66
N ASP A 156 -6.40 24.25 -10.49
CA ASP A 156 -6.91 24.87 -9.27
C ASP A 156 -6.98 23.84 -8.12
N MET A 157 -6.80 24.30 -6.87
CA MET A 157 -6.71 23.44 -5.67
C MET A 157 -7.95 22.54 -5.49
N VAL A 158 -9.11 22.99 -5.98
CA VAL A 158 -10.37 22.25 -5.96
C VAL A 158 -10.36 21.08 -6.95
N ASN A 159 -9.80 21.25 -8.15
CA ASN A 159 -9.68 20.14 -9.11
C ASN A 159 -8.67 19.08 -8.64
N GLY A 160 -7.57 19.50 -8.00
CA GLY A 160 -6.59 18.57 -7.42
C GLY A 160 -7.16 17.70 -6.30
N PHE A 161 -8.11 18.23 -5.52
CA PHE A 161 -8.83 17.47 -4.49
C PHE A 161 -9.69 16.36 -5.13
N PHE A 162 -10.53 16.70 -6.11
CA PHE A 162 -11.37 15.71 -6.80
C PHE A 162 -10.57 14.67 -7.61
N ASP A 163 -9.43 15.06 -8.18
CA ASP A 163 -8.53 14.16 -8.91
C ASP A 163 -7.81 13.16 -8.00
N GLN A 164 -7.60 13.49 -6.71
CA GLN A 164 -7.06 12.56 -5.71
C GLN A 164 -8.15 11.70 -5.05
N ASP A 165 -9.35 12.25 -4.86
CA ASP A 165 -10.46 11.57 -4.18
C ASP A 165 -11.16 10.54 -5.07
N TRP A 166 -11.35 10.83 -6.36
CA TRP A 166 -12.09 9.95 -7.26
C TRP A 166 -11.37 8.61 -7.54
N PRO A 167 -10.05 8.56 -7.83
CA PRO A 167 -9.34 7.29 -7.99
C PRO A 167 -9.30 6.48 -6.70
N THR A 168 -9.13 7.15 -5.56
CA THR A 168 -9.14 6.51 -4.24
C THR A 168 -10.50 5.90 -3.93
N LEU A 169 -11.58 6.59 -4.28
CA LEU A 169 -12.95 6.10 -4.16
C LEU A 169 -13.22 4.91 -5.08
N VAL A 170 -12.76 4.94 -6.35
CA VAL A 170 -12.92 3.83 -7.30
C VAL A 170 -12.15 2.58 -6.84
N VAL A 171 -10.90 2.75 -6.41
CA VAL A 171 -10.10 1.65 -5.84
C VAL A 171 -10.75 1.11 -4.57
N GLY A 172 -11.31 2.00 -3.73
CA GLY A 172 -12.13 1.62 -2.58
C GLY A 172 -13.36 0.82 -2.98
N ALA A 173 -14.16 1.33 -3.92
CA ALA A 173 -15.43 0.75 -4.37
C ALA A 173 -15.26 -0.63 -5.02
N HIS A 174 -14.22 -0.84 -5.81
CA HIS A 174 -13.93 -2.17 -6.38
C HIS A 174 -13.60 -3.20 -5.28
N ARG A 175 -12.93 -2.77 -4.20
CA ARG A 175 -12.69 -3.64 -3.02
C ARG A 175 -13.95 -3.89 -2.20
N LEU A 176 -14.91 -2.96 -2.21
CA LEU A 176 -16.22 -3.18 -1.59
C LEU A 176 -17.02 -4.24 -2.35
N SER A 177 -16.94 -4.22 -3.69
CA SER A 177 -17.63 -5.18 -4.57
C SER A 177 -17.11 -6.61 -4.40
N SER A 178 -15.78 -6.80 -4.30
CA SER A 178 -15.21 -8.16 -4.13
C SER A 178 -15.50 -8.79 -2.77
N SER A 179 -15.74 -7.98 -1.74
CA SER A 179 -16.17 -8.45 -0.41
C SER A 179 -17.66 -8.84 -0.38
N GLY A 180 -18.46 -8.38 -1.36
CA GLY A 180 -19.88 -8.71 -1.50
C GLY A 180 -20.15 -10.07 -2.16
N LEU A 181 -19.22 -10.59 -2.97
CA LEU A 181 -19.41 -11.87 -3.67
C LEU A 181 -19.16 -13.11 -2.79
N HIS A 182 -18.59 -12.93 -1.59
CA HIS A 182 -18.49 -13.98 -0.57
C HIS A 182 -19.46 -13.79 0.61
N CYS A 183 -20.44 -12.89 0.48
CA CYS A 183 -21.53 -12.74 1.45
C CYS A 183 -22.71 -13.67 1.12
N GLY A 184 -22.39 -14.93 0.78
CA GLY A 184 -23.33 -16.06 0.77
C GLY A 184 -22.98 -17.14 1.80
N SER A 185 -22.01 -16.92 2.69
CA SER A 185 -21.63 -17.90 3.72
C SER A 185 -21.25 -17.32 5.09
N LEU A 186 -21.51 -16.04 5.35
CA LEU A 186 -21.65 -15.58 6.74
C LEU A 186 -23.08 -15.88 7.25
N CYS A 187 -23.42 -17.16 7.29
CA CYS A 187 -24.15 -17.67 8.46
C CYS A 187 -23.18 -17.47 9.63
N VAL A 188 -23.20 -16.27 10.21
CA VAL A 188 -22.63 -16.01 11.52
C VAL A 188 -23.23 -17.07 12.44
N SER A 189 -22.33 -17.94 12.90
CA SER A 189 -22.54 -18.86 14.00
C SER A 189 -23.15 -18.09 15.18
N ALA A 190 -24.47 -18.10 15.25
CA ALA A 190 -25.27 -17.63 16.38
C ALA A 190 -25.78 -18.84 17.18
N HIS A 191 -24.98 -19.91 17.28
CA HIS A 191 -25.39 -21.16 17.91
C HIS A 191 -24.44 -21.68 19.00
N ASP A 192 -23.76 -20.79 19.72
CA ASP A 192 -22.99 -21.12 20.93
C ASP A 192 -23.62 -20.61 22.24
N ARG A 193 -24.95 -20.37 22.26
CA ARG A 193 -25.69 -20.09 23.51
C ARG A 193 -27.07 -20.75 23.57
N LEU A 194 -27.16 -22.07 23.46
CA LEU A 194 -28.32 -22.80 23.98
C LEU A 194 -27.89 -24.14 24.62
N PRO A 195 -28.43 -24.49 25.81
CA PRO A 195 -28.10 -25.71 26.52
C PRO A 195 -28.53 -26.97 25.75
N PRO A 196 -27.93 -28.15 26.03
CA PRO A 196 -28.17 -29.37 25.27
C PRO A 196 -29.58 -29.92 25.57
N GLY A 197 -30.50 -29.74 24.62
CA GLY A 197 -31.83 -30.36 24.68
C GLY A 197 -32.94 -29.57 24.03
N ALA A 198 -32.90 -29.36 22.72
CA ALA A 198 -34.10 -29.03 21.94
C ALA A 198 -33.89 -29.42 20.46
N ALA A 199 -34.25 -30.65 20.13
CA ALA A 199 -34.66 -31.00 18.77
C ALA A 199 -36.09 -30.48 18.55
N CYS A 200 -36.38 -29.88 17.39
CA CYS A 200 -37.71 -29.82 16.73
C CYS A 200 -37.60 -29.00 15.42
N THR A 201 -37.55 -29.65 14.25
CA THR A 201 -38.66 -29.83 13.26
C THR A 201 -38.98 -28.61 12.38
N LEU A 202 -38.60 -28.74 11.10
CA LEU A 202 -39.41 -28.53 9.88
C LEU A 202 -40.43 -27.38 9.85
N HIS A 203 -40.21 -26.41 8.95
CA HIS A 203 -41.02 -26.23 7.73
C HIS A 203 -40.29 -25.40 6.67
#